data_AF-A0AA41MD91-F1
#
_entry.id   AF-A0AA41MD91-F1
#
_cell.length_a   1.000
_cell.length_b   1.000
_cell.length_c   1.000
_cell.angle_alpha   90.00
_cell.angle_beta   90.00
_cell.angle_gamma   90.00
#
_symmetry.space_group_name_H-M   'P 1'
#
loop_
_entity.id
_entity.type
_entity.pdbx_description
1 polymer ?
#
loop_
_entity_poly.entity_id
_entity_poly.type
_entity_poly.pdbx_seq_one_letter_code
_entity_poly.pdbx_strand_id
1 'polypeptide(L)'
;MCKMERLTLTRVILEGSPETKGATPPLPPRCARPRLPRDFELALSRLAQERKAGRKDHPFRFVAVPTENPDGTMNLMNWEWAIPGKKGTPWEGGLFKLRMRVRGDYPSSPPKRN
;
A
#
# COMPACT_ATOMS: atom_id res chain seq x y z
N MET A 1 -13.75 61.24 -8.58
CA MET A 1 -13.45 61.27 -10.04
C MET A 1 -12.01 60.81 -10.23
N CYS A 2 -11.76 59.64 -10.85
CA CYS A 2 -11.01 59.50 -12.10
C CYS A 2 -10.80 58.01 -12.45
N LYS A 3 -11.56 57.58 -13.45
CA LYS A 3 -11.33 56.58 -14.50
C LYS A 3 -10.63 55.25 -14.19
N MET A 4 -11.47 54.23 -14.31
CA MET A 4 -11.23 52.90 -14.86
C MET A 4 -10.53 53.01 -16.24
N GLU A 5 -9.49 52.22 -16.50
CA GLU A 5 -9.16 51.78 -17.85
C GLU A 5 -8.61 50.35 -17.84
N ARG A 6 -9.17 49.56 -18.74
CA ARG A 6 -9.04 48.12 -18.89
C ARG A 6 -8.38 47.93 -20.26
N LEU A 7 -7.17 47.37 -20.33
CA LEU A 7 -6.55 46.94 -21.57
C LEU A 7 -5.83 45.61 -21.39
N THR A 8 -5.73 44.92 -22.51
CA THR A 8 -5.88 43.49 -22.68
C THR A 8 -4.55 42.83 -23.04
N LEU A 9 -4.44 41.55 -22.68
CA LEU A 9 -3.85 40.45 -23.47
C LEU A 9 -2.33 40.42 -23.77
N THR A 10 -1.75 39.27 -23.40
CA THR A 10 -0.62 38.58 -24.05
C THR A 10 0.78 39.20 -23.95
N ARG A 11 1.52 38.73 -22.92
CA ARG A 11 2.94 38.44 -23.07
C ARG A 11 3.28 37.18 -22.28
N VAL A 12 3.08 36.04 -22.94
CA VAL A 12 3.67 34.77 -22.52
C VAL A 12 5.15 34.81 -22.94
N ILE A 13 6.00 34.21 -22.11
CA ILE A 13 7.38 33.78 -22.36
C ILE A 13 8.46 34.86 -22.15
N LEU A 14 9.11 34.77 -20.98
CA LEU A 14 10.56 34.81 -20.72
C LEU A 14 10.83 35.36 -19.30
N GLU A 15 10.36 34.66 -18.27
CA GLU A 15 10.97 34.73 -16.93
C GLU A 15 10.93 33.30 -16.39
N GLY A 16 12.12 32.73 -16.21
CA GLY A 16 12.30 31.35 -15.77
C GLY A 16 11.60 31.10 -14.45
N SER A 17 10.79 30.06 -14.41
CA SER A 17 10.34 29.44 -13.17
C SER A 17 11.57 29.13 -12.32
N PRO A 18 11.75 29.75 -11.15
CA PRO A 18 12.69 29.20 -10.19
C PRO A 18 12.12 27.84 -9.81
N GLU A 19 12.93 26.80 -9.99
CA GLU A 19 12.67 25.47 -9.47
C GLU A 19 12.22 25.60 -8.01
N THR A 20 10.92 25.44 -7.76
CA THR A 20 10.42 25.15 -6.41
C THR A 20 10.91 23.75 -6.11
N LYS A 21 12.15 23.70 -5.62
CA LYS A 21 12.76 22.53 -4.99
C LYS A 21 11.71 21.91 -4.09
N GLY A 22 11.44 20.63 -4.31
CA GLY A 22 10.48 19.84 -3.55
C GLY A 22 10.72 20.02 -2.07
N ALA A 23 9.89 20.85 -1.44
CA ALA A 23 9.74 20.86 -0.02
C ALA A 23 8.90 19.63 0.33
N THR A 24 9.58 18.50 0.53
CA THR A 24 9.01 17.42 1.32
C THR A 24 8.56 18.04 2.63
N PRO A 25 7.27 17.98 3.01
CA PRO A 25 6.82 18.55 4.27
C PRO A 25 7.66 17.94 5.40
N PRO A 26 8.13 18.75 6.37
CA PRO A 26 8.91 18.22 7.47
C PRO A 26 8.11 17.10 8.13
N LEU A 27 8.73 15.92 8.24
CA LEU A 27 8.16 14.82 9.01
C LEU A 27 7.74 15.40 10.38
N PRO A 28 6.52 15.10 10.86
CA PRO A 28 6.08 15.60 12.14
C PRO A 28 7.13 15.26 13.21
N PRO A 29 7.36 16.12 14.22
CA PRO A 29 8.22 15.79 15.33
C PRO A 29 7.80 14.42 15.88
N ARG A 30 8.76 13.61 16.36
CA ARG A 30 8.57 12.26 16.94
C ARG A 30 7.69 12.25 18.22
N CYS A 31 6.77 13.20 18.35
CA CYS A 31 5.80 13.34 19.40
C CYS A 31 4.55 12.56 19.00
N ALA A 32 4.38 11.40 19.64
CA ALA A 32 3.20 10.54 19.56
C ALA A 32 2.86 10.03 18.16
N ARG A 33 3.56 8.96 17.74
CA ARG A 33 2.86 7.96 16.92
C ARG A 33 1.57 7.61 17.68
N PRO A 34 0.38 7.71 17.05
CA PRO A 34 -0.83 7.18 17.65
C PRO A 34 -0.51 5.77 18.11
N ARG A 35 -0.72 5.46 19.39
CA ARG A 35 -0.68 4.06 19.81
C ARG A 35 -1.76 3.39 18.97
N LEU A 36 -1.34 2.63 17.97
CA LEU A 36 -2.26 1.87 17.15
C LEU A 36 -3.11 1.04 18.14
N PRO A 37 -4.42 0.91 17.90
CA PRO A 37 -5.28 0.13 18.78
C PRO A 37 -4.62 -1.23 19.03
N ARG A 38 -4.60 -1.69 20.29
CA ARG A 38 -3.83 -2.88 20.74
C ARG A 38 -4.08 -4.12 19.87
N ASP A 39 -5.25 -4.18 19.25
CA ASP A 39 -5.70 -5.25 18.36
C ASP A 39 -4.86 -5.29 17.06
N PHE A 40 -4.45 -4.13 16.55
CA PHE A 40 -3.61 -4.02 15.36
C PHE A 40 -2.20 -4.61 15.59
N GLU A 41 -1.66 -4.45 16.79
CA GLU A 41 -0.34 -4.99 17.16
C GLU A 41 -0.36 -6.51 17.27
N LEU A 42 -1.45 -7.08 17.78
CA LEU A 42 -1.69 -8.53 17.81
C LEU A 42 -1.82 -9.09 16.39
N ALA A 43 -2.59 -8.43 15.53
CA ALA A 43 -2.77 -8.80 14.13
C ALA A 43 -1.43 -8.86 13.39
N LEU A 44 -0.61 -7.80 13.50
CA LEU A 44 0.72 -7.74 12.89
C LEU A 44 1.65 -8.86 13.37
N SER A 45 1.67 -9.10 14.70
CA SER A 45 2.50 -10.15 15.30
C SER A 45 2.13 -11.53 14.76
N ARG A 46 0.84 -11.82 14.61
CA ARG A 46 0.35 -13.07 14.03
C ARG A 46 0.71 -13.17 12.54
N LEU A 47 0.52 -12.11 11.76
CA LEU A 47 0.85 -12.09 10.33
C LEU A 47 2.35 -12.30 10.07
N ALA A 48 3.21 -11.76 10.94
CA ALA A 48 4.64 -12.02 10.88
C ALA A 48 4.98 -13.51 11.11
N GLN A 49 4.27 -14.18 12.02
CA GLN A 49 4.39 -15.63 12.23
C GLN A 49 3.92 -16.41 11.00
N GLU A 50 2.80 -16.03 10.39
CA GLU A 50 2.29 -16.70 9.19
C GLU A 50 3.24 -16.56 8.00
N ARG A 51 3.86 -15.39 7.83
CA ARG A 51 4.94 -15.22 6.83
C ARG A 51 6.11 -16.16 7.11
N LYS A 52 6.52 -16.30 8.37
CA LYS A 52 7.62 -17.19 8.75
C LYS A 52 7.27 -18.66 8.51
N ALA A 53 6.05 -19.06 8.85
CA ALA A 53 5.53 -20.40 8.59
C ALA A 53 5.42 -20.68 7.09
N GLY A 54 4.89 -19.75 6.30
CA GLY A 54 4.80 -19.90 4.84
C GLY A 54 6.16 -19.97 4.16
N ARG A 55 7.18 -19.26 4.65
CA ARG A 55 8.55 -19.43 4.14
C ARG A 55 9.14 -20.80 4.47
N LYS A 56 8.75 -21.38 5.59
CA LYS A 56 9.24 -22.69 6.03
C LYS A 56 8.59 -23.81 5.21
N ASP A 57 7.28 -23.79 5.11
CA ASP A 57 6.48 -24.86 4.51
C ASP A 57 5.33 -24.23 3.70
N HIS A 58 5.53 -24.05 2.40
CA HIS A 58 4.45 -23.72 1.46
C HIS A 58 4.45 -24.67 0.25
N PRO A 59 3.28 -25.01 -0.31
CA PRO A 59 3.19 -25.84 -1.50
C PRO A 59 3.97 -25.24 -2.68
N PHE A 60 4.61 -26.09 -3.46
CA PHE A 60 5.40 -25.67 -4.62
C PHE A 60 4.56 -24.83 -5.59
N ARG A 61 5.11 -23.68 -6.03
CA ARG A 61 4.49 -22.65 -6.91
C ARG A 61 3.39 -21.79 -6.27
N PHE A 62 3.08 -21.97 -4.99
CA PHE A 62 2.17 -21.08 -4.28
C PHE A 62 2.94 -19.86 -3.76
N VAL A 63 2.57 -18.65 -4.18
CA VAL A 63 3.26 -17.43 -3.77
C VAL A 63 2.34 -16.62 -2.87
N ALA A 64 2.81 -16.25 -1.67
CA ALA A 64 2.10 -15.35 -0.77
C ALA A 64 3.06 -14.25 -0.32
N VAL A 65 2.89 -13.04 -0.85
CA VAL A 65 3.76 -11.90 -0.59
C VAL A 65 2.95 -10.71 -0.10
N PRO A 66 3.31 -10.06 1.03
CA PRO A 66 2.67 -8.82 1.41
C PRO A 66 3.10 -7.70 0.46
N THR A 67 2.16 -6.80 0.17
CA THR A 67 2.39 -5.67 -0.72
C THR A 67 3.22 -4.59 -0.06
N GLU A 68 3.94 -3.83 -0.87
CA GLU A 68 4.69 -2.66 -0.43
C GLU A 68 3.81 -1.41 -0.59
N ASN A 69 3.82 -0.53 0.42
CA ASN A 69 3.20 0.78 0.32
C ASN A 69 4.06 1.70 -0.58
N PRO A 70 3.48 2.76 -1.17
CA PRO A 70 4.24 3.76 -1.92
C PRO A 70 5.33 4.44 -1.08
N ASP A 71 5.19 4.43 0.25
CA ASP A 71 6.18 4.95 1.20
C ASP A 71 7.40 4.02 1.38
N GLY A 72 7.48 2.90 0.67
CA GLY A 72 8.54 1.88 0.81
C GLY A 72 8.41 1.02 2.08
N THR A 73 7.35 1.21 2.87
CA THR A 73 7.05 0.38 4.04
C THR A 73 6.30 -0.87 3.61
N MET A 74 6.63 -2.02 4.22
CA MET A 74 5.94 -3.27 3.92
C MET A 74 4.58 -3.30 4.61
N ASN A 75 3.51 -3.47 3.84
CA ASN A 75 2.16 -3.49 4.38
C ASN A 75 1.72 -4.93 4.67
N LEU A 76 1.90 -5.36 5.93
CA LEU A 76 1.45 -6.68 6.36
C LEU A 76 -0.09 -6.81 6.36
N MET A 77 -0.85 -5.73 6.21
CA MET A 77 -2.32 -5.81 6.17
C MET A 77 -2.86 -6.15 4.78
N ASN A 78 -2.01 -6.16 3.75
CA ASN A 78 -2.43 -6.43 2.38
C ASN A 78 -1.49 -7.44 1.73
N TRP A 79 -2.05 -8.53 1.22
CA TRP A 79 -1.32 -9.69 0.74
C TRP A 79 -1.72 -10.04 -0.68
N GLU A 80 -0.74 -10.31 -1.51
CA GLU A 80 -0.90 -10.86 -2.84
C GLU A 80 -0.58 -12.35 -2.83
N TRP A 81 -1.57 -13.11 -3.31
CA TRP A 81 -1.54 -14.56 -3.39
C TRP A 81 -1.51 -14.93 -4.87
N ALA A 82 -0.61 -15.82 -5.26
CA ALA A 82 -0.61 -16.43 -6.58
C ALA A 82 -0.79 -17.94 -6.42
N ILE A 83 -1.96 -18.43 -6.82
CA ILE A 83 -2.34 -19.83 -6.71
C ILE A 83 -2.17 -20.47 -8.08
N PRO A 84 -1.27 -21.46 -8.23
CA PRO A 84 -1.15 -22.22 -9.46
C PRO A 84 -2.35 -23.16 -9.59
N GLY A 85 -2.87 -23.31 -10.80
CA GLY A 85 -3.90 -24.29 -11.11
C GLY A 85 -3.42 -25.71 -10.88
N LYS A 86 -4.27 -26.55 -10.29
CA LYS A 86 -3.97 -27.96 -10.03
C LYS A 86 -3.99 -28.74 -11.35
N LYS A 87 -3.04 -29.66 -11.51
CA LYS A 87 -3.00 -30.60 -12.64
C LYS A 87 -4.26 -31.47 -12.67
N GLY A 88 -4.80 -31.73 -13.86
CA GLY A 88 -6.03 -32.51 -14.07
C GLY A 88 -7.32 -31.73 -13.77
N THR A 89 -7.28 -30.40 -13.71
CA THR A 89 -8.46 -29.53 -13.63
C THR A 89 -8.47 -28.56 -14.81
N PRO A 90 -9.61 -27.99 -15.23
CA PRO A 90 -9.64 -26.98 -16.30
C PRO A 90 -8.83 -25.71 -15.97
N TRP A 91 -8.40 -25.57 -14.72
CA TRP A 91 -7.56 -24.49 -14.24
C TRP A 91 -6.06 -24.77 -14.42
N GLU A 92 -5.69 -25.96 -14.90
CA GLU A 92 -4.30 -26.36 -15.14
C GLU A 92 -3.58 -25.36 -16.06
N GLY A 93 -2.37 -24.96 -15.66
CA GLY A 93 -1.59 -23.94 -16.37
C GLY A 93 -1.98 -22.49 -16.03
N GLY A 94 -3.10 -22.26 -15.33
CA GLY A 94 -3.49 -20.94 -14.85
C GLY A 94 -2.71 -20.50 -13.60
N LEU A 95 -2.41 -19.20 -13.49
CA LEU A 95 -1.91 -18.56 -12.27
C LEU A 95 -2.93 -17.55 -11.77
N PHE A 96 -3.62 -17.89 -10.67
CA PHE A 96 -4.69 -17.08 -10.11
C PHE A 96 -4.10 -16.13 -9.08
N LYS A 97 -4.05 -14.84 -9.44
CA LYS A 97 -3.60 -13.78 -8.52
C LYS A 97 -4.79 -13.24 -7.73
N LEU A 98 -4.68 -13.19 -6.41
CA LEU A 98 -5.70 -12.66 -5.52
C LEU A 98 -5.07 -11.65 -4.55
N ARG A 99 -5.84 -10.62 -4.20
CA ARG A 99 -5.46 -9.67 -3.14
C ARG A 99 -6.33 -9.92 -1.92
N MET A 100 -5.69 -10.17 -0.79
CA MET A 100 -6.34 -10.37 0.50
C MET A 100 -6.01 -9.18 1.41
N ARG A 101 -7.04 -8.59 2.00
CA ARG A 101 -6.89 -7.52 2.98
C ARG A 101 -7.25 -8.03 4.38
N VAL A 102 -6.28 -7.97 5.27
CA VAL A 102 -6.43 -8.30 6.69
C VAL A 102 -6.88 -7.04 7.42
N ARG A 103 -7.83 -7.20 8.34
CA ARG A 103 -8.34 -6.11 9.19
C ARG A 103 -7.62 -6.12 10.53
N GLY A 104 -7.64 -4.99 11.23
CA GLY A 104 -6.94 -4.81 12.52
C GLY A 104 -7.51 -5.63 13.68
N ASP A 105 -8.65 -6.30 13.49
CA ASP A 105 -9.30 -7.20 14.45
C ASP A 105 -8.95 -8.68 14.24
N TYR A 106 -7.99 -8.97 13.37
CA TYR A 106 -7.42 -10.31 13.20
C TYR A 106 -6.59 -10.69 14.44
N PRO A 107 -6.71 -11.91 15.01
CA PRO A 107 -7.32 -13.12 14.45
C PRO A 107 -8.80 -13.35 14.80
N SER A 108 -9.45 -12.44 15.53
CA SER A 108 -10.85 -12.62 15.98
C SER A 108 -11.85 -12.62 14.83
N SER A 109 -11.57 -11.87 13.75
CA SER A 109 -12.34 -11.92 12.51
C SER A 109 -11.55 -12.55 11.36
N PRO A 110 -12.20 -13.33 10.48
CA PRO A 110 -11.55 -13.88 9.29
C PRO A 110 -11.15 -12.76 8.30
N PRO A 111 -10.04 -12.93 7.55
CA PRO A 111 -9.65 -11.98 6.52
C PRO A 111 -10.70 -11.92 5.42
N LYS A 112 -11.03 -10.71 4.94
CA LYS A 112 -12.05 -10.53 3.90
C LYS A 112 -11.43 -10.64 2.51
N ARG A 113 -12.02 -11.48 1.66
CA ARG A 113 -11.76 -11.53 0.21
C ARG A 113 -12.60 -10.44 -0.45
N ASN A 114 -11.96 -9.39 -0.99
CA ASN A 114 -12.61 -8.35 -1.79
C ASN A 114 -12.53 -8.67 -3.28
#